data_AF-A0A0C3BVV1-F1
#
_entry.id   AF-A0A0C3BVV1-F1
#
_cell.length_a   1.000
_cell.length_b   1.000
_cell.length_c   1.000
_cell.angle_alpha   90.00
_cell.angle_beta   90.00
_cell.angle_gamma   90.00
#
_symmetry.space_group_name_H-M   'P 1'
#
loop_
_entity.id
_entity.type
_entity.pdbx_description
1 polymer ?
#
loop_
_entity_poly.entity_id
_entity_poly.type
_entity_poly.pdbx_seq_one_letter_code
_entity_poly.pdbx_strand_id
1 'polypeptide(L)'
;LAYCTSIVRSQFRTHVFGVIVLGHCDRLFHWDPSGMVVTSLFDYTNQTDNYLAQFIWYYDNASPLTRGHDTSVEHISETQAYEFVGQEIAERVKARNPHHSHFCTMNIPDRENGEIQHLHLISYPPPCHVSSSFERMTRTVQAFDLETKEFVFVKDYWRDVTAEAEKEGDIYTLLEKHNVPNIAPFGHGNDVQCKVRFKDSEDSVLRPVYTRHKVRPGDKIQKHKRLKQWTLYRMSLKVIGESLKTFKSTKQLVTVIADAMEAHDAAFFDAHILHRDISIGNILIHNGRGLLIDWDSCLIVVNGPRSAPRAVSILNYS
;
A
#
# COMPACT_ATOMS: atom_id res chain seq x y z
N LEU A 1 7.86 17.83 3.53
CA LEU A 1 6.61 17.01 3.45
C LEU A 1 6.26 16.69 2.00
N ALA A 2 5.84 17.65 1.17
CA ALA A 2 5.53 17.38 -0.25
C ALA A 2 6.66 16.62 -0.99
N TYR A 3 7.92 16.97 -0.73
CA TYR A 3 9.09 16.28 -1.29
C TYR A 3 9.20 14.80 -0.85
N CYS A 4 9.01 14.51 0.44
CA CYS A 4 9.00 13.14 0.97
C CYS A 4 7.88 12.32 0.34
N THR A 5 6.68 12.91 0.23
CA THR A 5 5.54 12.28 -0.43
C THR A 5 5.85 11.95 -1.90
N SER A 6 6.47 12.87 -2.64
CA SER A 6 6.87 12.61 -4.02
C SER A 6 7.90 11.48 -4.11
N ILE A 7 8.89 11.44 -3.22
CA ILE A 7 9.87 10.35 -3.18
C ILE A 7 9.18 9.00 -2.96
N VAL A 8 8.31 8.89 -1.96
CA VAL A 8 7.66 7.61 -1.63
C VAL A 8 6.50 7.28 -2.57
N ARG A 9 6.12 8.19 -3.48
CA ARG A 9 5.27 7.85 -4.63
C ARG A 9 6.05 7.25 -5.77
N SER A 10 7.19 7.84 -6.09
CA SER A 10 7.98 7.43 -7.25
C SER A 10 8.84 6.21 -6.95
N GLN A 11 9.38 6.09 -5.74
CA GLN A 11 10.32 5.03 -5.34
C GLN A 11 9.72 4.14 -4.26
N PHE A 12 10.04 2.84 -4.28
CA PHE A 12 9.72 1.92 -3.17
C PHE A 12 10.57 2.28 -1.94
N ARG A 13 9.96 2.98 -0.98
CA ARG A 13 10.61 3.52 0.22
C ARG A 13 9.82 3.16 1.46
N THR A 14 10.53 2.77 2.52
CA THR A 14 9.97 2.53 3.85
C THR A 14 9.99 3.80 4.70
N HIS A 15 11.03 4.61 4.54
CA HIS A 15 11.20 5.90 5.19
C HIS A 15 12.14 6.78 4.35
N VAL A 16 12.22 8.06 4.70
CA VAL A 16 13.04 9.06 4.01
C VAL A 16 13.78 9.89 5.05
N PHE A 17 15.09 9.98 4.90
CA PHE A 17 15.87 10.99 5.59
C PHE A 17 15.98 12.26 4.73
N GLY A 18 16.16 13.39 5.38
CA GLY A 18 16.53 14.60 4.68
C GLY A 18 17.13 15.67 5.58
N VAL A 19 17.61 16.73 4.93
CA VAL A 19 18.27 17.87 5.55
C VAL A 19 17.48 19.12 5.23
N ILE A 20 17.23 19.95 6.23
CA ILE A 20 16.65 21.28 6.09
C ILE A 20 17.76 22.28 6.41
N VAL A 21 18.23 23.00 5.39
CA VAL A 21 19.28 24.01 5.51
C VAL A 21 18.67 25.38 5.78
N LEU A 22 19.13 26.05 6.84
CA LEU A 22 18.65 27.34 7.34
C LEU A 22 19.82 28.28 7.62
N GLY A 23 20.38 28.86 6.57
CA GLY A 23 21.56 29.73 6.68
C GLY A 23 22.80 28.92 7.06
N HIS A 24 23.39 29.18 8.22
CA HIS A 24 24.53 28.43 8.77
C HIS A 24 24.11 27.26 9.68
N CYS A 25 22.80 27.05 9.84
CA CYS A 25 22.26 26.00 10.71
C CYS A 25 21.41 25.01 9.92
N ASP A 26 21.40 23.76 10.35
CA ASP A 26 20.66 22.67 9.73
C ASP A 26 19.76 21.93 10.72
N ARG A 27 18.80 21.21 10.15
CA ARG A 27 18.06 20.13 10.83
C ARG A 27 18.07 18.89 9.97
N LEU A 28 18.45 17.77 10.56
CA LEU A 28 18.19 16.44 10.00
C LEU A 28 16.77 16.02 10.37
N PHE A 29 16.09 15.36 9.45
CA PHE A 29 14.80 14.73 9.72
C PHE A 29 14.75 13.29 9.21
N HIS A 30 13.95 12.48 9.89
CA HIS A 30 13.51 11.16 9.48
C HIS A 30 12.00 11.21 9.31
N TRP A 31 11.51 10.83 8.14
CA TRP A 31 10.10 10.77 7.80
C TRP A 31 9.70 9.33 7.48
N ASP A 32 8.61 8.87 8.06
CA ASP A 32 7.92 7.64 7.70
C ASP A 32 6.39 7.90 7.65
N PRO A 33 5.57 6.91 7.26
CA PRO A 33 4.11 7.07 7.27
C PRO A 33 3.51 7.33 8.67
N SER A 34 4.24 7.03 9.74
CA SER A 34 3.83 7.29 11.13
C SER A 34 3.99 8.76 11.50
N GLY A 35 4.99 9.44 10.96
CA GLY A 35 5.26 10.85 11.19
C GLY A 35 6.66 11.30 10.80
N MET A 36 7.07 12.43 11.36
CA MET A 36 8.38 13.02 11.10
C MET A 36 9.08 13.34 12.42
N VAL A 37 10.29 12.84 12.58
CA VAL A 37 11.20 13.18 13.68
C VAL A 37 12.23 14.16 13.13
N VAL A 38 12.46 15.24 13.86
CA VAL A 38 13.41 16.30 13.44
C VAL A 38 14.34 16.60 14.60
N THR A 39 15.63 16.72 14.29
CA THR A 39 16.66 17.15 15.24
C THR A 39 16.44 18.59 15.71
N SER A 40 17.01 18.96 16.85
CA SER A 40 17.22 20.36 17.20
C SER A 40 18.08 21.05 16.14
N LEU A 41 17.92 22.37 15.99
CA LEU A 41 18.77 23.16 15.10
C LEU A 41 20.23 23.07 15.55
N PHE A 42 21.17 22.83 14.64
CA PHE A 42 22.61 22.83 14.92
C PHE A 42 23.38 23.55 13.81
N ASP A 43 24.54 24.12 14.15
CA ASP A 43 25.42 24.80 13.19
C ASP A 43 26.26 23.76 12.44
N TYR A 44 26.06 23.63 11.13
CA TYR A 44 26.79 22.66 10.30
C TYR A 44 28.15 23.17 9.81
N THR A 45 28.46 24.45 10.04
CA THR A 45 29.75 25.07 9.68
C THR A 45 30.81 24.85 10.76
N ASN A 46 30.41 24.37 11.95
CA ASN A 46 31.33 24.02 13.02
C ASN A 46 32.24 22.85 12.60
N GLN A 47 33.56 23.08 12.61
CA GLN A 47 34.56 22.10 12.18
C GLN A 47 34.85 21.02 13.22
N THR A 48 34.57 21.25 14.51
CA THR A 48 34.88 20.28 15.57
C THR A 48 33.84 19.16 15.65
N ASP A 49 32.56 19.48 15.40
CA ASP A 49 31.43 18.53 15.49
C ASP A 49 30.47 18.71 14.31
N ASN A 50 30.96 18.44 13.09
CA ASN A 50 30.16 18.58 11.88
C ASN A 50 29.16 17.42 11.72
N TYR A 51 28.02 17.52 12.40
CA TYR A 51 26.96 16.49 12.35
C TYR A 51 26.40 16.27 10.94
N LEU A 52 26.39 17.30 10.09
CA LEU A 52 25.93 17.16 8.71
C LEU A 52 26.90 16.27 7.90
N ALA A 53 28.20 16.55 7.98
CA ALA A 53 29.22 15.77 7.28
C ALA A 53 29.23 14.32 7.77
N GLN A 54 29.13 14.11 9.08
CA GLN A 54 28.99 12.76 9.65
C GLN A 54 27.74 12.06 9.14
N PHE A 55 26.58 12.73 9.16
CA PHE A 55 25.33 12.16 8.66
C PHE A 55 25.44 11.77 7.19
N ILE A 56 25.97 12.64 6.33
CA ILE A 56 26.17 12.35 4.90
C ILE A 56 27.10 11.14 4.74
N TRP A 57 28.21 11.10 5.49
CA TRP A 57 29.15 9.98 5.44
C TRP A 57 28.50 8.67 5.87
N TYR A 58 27.77 8.65 6.98
CA TYR A 58 27.03 7.47 7.43
C TYR A 58 25.94 7.07 6.46
N TYR A 59 25.20 8.02 5.90
CA TYR A 59 24.13 7.76 4.95
C TYR A 59 24.66 7.19 3.63
N ASP A 60 25.78 7.70 3.11
CA ASP A 60 26.39 7.21 1.87
C ASP A 60 26.94 5.77 2.03
N ASN A 61 27.49 5.45 3.20
CA ASN A 61 27.98 4.11 3.55
C ASN A 61 26.88 3.17 4.06
N ALA A 62 25.65 3.64 4.20
CA ALA A 62 24.55 2.85 4.72
C ALA A 62 23.96 1.90 3.66
N SER A 63 23.52 0.72 4.12
CA SER A 63 22.83 -0.25 3.25
C SER A 63 21.56 0.38 2.63
N PRO A 64 21.07 -0.11 1.47
CA PRO A 64 19.79 0.34 0.91
C PRO A 64 18.65 0.30 1.92
N LEU A 65 18.58 -0.77 2.73
CA LEU A 65 17.60 -0.95 3.80
C LEU A 65 17.67 0.19 4.83
N THR A 66 18.88 0.48 5.32
CA THR A 66 19.13 1.56 6.29
C THR A 66 18.83 2.94 5.71
N ARG A 67 18.99 3.12 4.39
CA ARG A 67 18.58 4.36 3.67
C ARG A 67 17.07 4.42 3.38
N GLY A 68 16.30 3.44 3.85
CA GLY A 68 14.86 3.39 3.68
C GLY A 68 14.38 2.92 2.32
N HIS A 69 15.20 2.19 1.56
CA HIS A 69 14.71 1.44 0.41
C HIS A 69 13.92 0.21 0.87
N ASP A 70 12.81 -0.07 0.20
CA ASP A 70 12.15 -1.36 0.28
C ASP A 70 13.01 -2.40 -0.48
N THR A 71 13.72 -3.24 0.26
CA THR A 71 14.61 -4.27 -0.30
C THR A 71 13.86 -5.49 -0.84
N SER A 72 12.53 -5.54 -0.72
CA SER A 72 11.72 -6.57 -1.38
C SER A 72 11.47 -6.27 -2.86
N VAL A 73 11.89 -5.08 -3.34
CA VAL A 73 11.84 -4.69 -4.74
C VAL A 73 13.26 -4.39 -5.23
N GLU A 74 13.68 -5.09 -6.27
CA GLU A 74 15.06 -4.99 -6.80
C GLU A 74 15.04 -4.65 -8.28
N HIS A 75 15.91 -3.73 -8.69
CA HIS A 75 16.13 -3.42 -10.09
C HIS A 75 16.83 -4.59 -10.79
N ILE A 76 16.34 -4.98 -11.97
CA ILE A 76 16.99 -5.99 -12.82
C ILE A 76 17.22 -5.46 -14.23
N SER A 77 18.20 -6.04 -14.93
CA SER A 77 18.47 -5.71 -16.34
C SER A 77 17.42 -6.30 -17.28
N GLU A 78 17.31 -5.76 -18.50
CA GLU A 78 16.44 -6.35 -19.52
C GLU A 78 16.82 -7.81 -19.82
N THR A 79 18.11 -8.13 -19.87
CA THR A 79 18.59 -9.51 -20.07
C THR A 79 18.09 -10.46 -18.99
N GLN A 80 18.17 -10.06 -17.73
CA GLN A 80 17.65 -10.85 -16.61
C GLN A 80 16.13 -11.02 -16.70
N ALA A 81 15.41 -9.97 -17.08
CA ALA A 81 13.96 -10.06 -17.28
C ALA A 81 13.61 -11.08 -18.39
N TYR A 82 14.33 -11.05 -19.51
CA TYR A 82 14.15 -12.02 -20.61
C TYR A 82 14.50 -13.45 -20.20
N GLU A 83 15.52 -13.63 -19.35
CA GLU A 83 15.85 -14.95 -18.80
C GLU A 83 14.76 -15.48 -17.87
N PHE A 84 14.13 -14.62 -17.07
CA PHE A 84 13.10 -15.03 -16.11
C PHE A 84 11.76 -15.39 -16.73
N VAL A 85 11.31 -14.61 -17.72
CA VAL A 85 9.93 -14.75 -18.26
C VAL A 85 9.87 -14.91 -19.78
N GLY A 86 11.00 -14.82 -20.48
CA GLY A 86 11.04 -14.76 -21.94
C GLY A 86 10.78 -13.35 -22.48
N GLN A 87 11.30 -13.07 -23.67
CA GLN A 87 11.20 -11.75 -24.30
C GLN A 87 9.74 -11.31 -24.52
N GLU A 88 8.88 -12.22 -24.98
CA GLU A 88 7.47 -11.91 -25.26
C GLU A 88 6.72 -11.41 -24.01
N ILE A 89 6.89 -12.10 -22.86
CA ILE A 89 6.20 -11.73 -21.63
C ILE A 89 6.80 -10.44 -21.04
N ALA A 90 8.12 -10.28 -21.07
CA ALA A 90 8.77 -9.07 -20.59
C ALA A 90 8.29 -7.83 -21.39
N GLU A 91 8.19 -7.95 -22.71
CA GLU A 91 7.64 -6.88 -23.56
C GLU A 91 6.16 -6.60 -23.27
N ARG A 92 5.38 -7.62 -22.93
CA ARG A 92 3.99 -7.44 -22.45
C ARG A 92 3.91 -6.73 -21.09
N VAL A 93 4.85 -6.97 -20.18
CA VAL A 93 4.97 -6.24 -18.90
C VAL A 93 5.34 -4.78 -19.16
N LYS A 94 6.30 -4.53 -20.07
CA LYS A 94 6.71 -3.20 -20.50
C LYS A 94 5.56 -2.42 -21.15
N ALA A 95 4.83 -3.02 -22.08
CA ALA A 95 3.72 -2.40 -22.79
C ALA A 95 2.55 -1.96 -21.87
N ARG A 96 2.42 -2.56 -20.67
CA ARG A 96 1.40 -2.17 -19.68
C ARG A 96 1.74 -0.87 -18.94
N ASN A 97 2.97 -0.39 -19.05
CA ASN A 97 3.41 0.85 -18.43
C ASN A 97 3.98 1.81 -19.49
N PRO A 98 3.22 2.84 -19.90
CA PRO A 98 3.67 3.82 -20.89
C PRO A 98 4.96 4.55 -20.52
N HIS A 99 5.31 4.59 -19.23
CA HIS A 99 6.49 5.28 -18.71
C HIS A 99 7.64 4.33 -18.37
N HIS A 100 7.59 3.09 -18.84
CA HIS A 100 8.62 2.09 -18.56
C HIS A 100 10.04 2.64 -18.77
N SER A 101 10.84 2.52 -17.73
CA SER A 101 12.27 2.83 -17.71
C SER A 101 13.12 1.58 -17.57
N HIS A 102 12.71 0.66 -16.70
CA HIS A 102 13.42 -0.58 -16.41
C HIS A 102 12.49 -1.59 -15.72
N PHE A 103 12.97 -2.82 -15.56
CA PHE A 103 12.27 -3.86 -14.84
C PHE A 103 12.70 -3.92 -13.38
N CYS A 104 11.77 -4.32 -12.51
CA CYS A 104 12.10 -4.72 -11.16
C CYS A 104 11.50 -6.08 -10.86
N THR A 105 12.19 -6.86 -10.05
CA THR A 105 11.55 -7.95 -9.30
C THR A 105 10.89 -7.37 -8.05
N MET A 106 9.75 -7.95 -7.68
CA MET A 106 8.99 -7.59 -6.50
C MET A 106 8.56 -8.87 -5.78
N ASN A 107 8.93 -8.98 -4.51
CA ASN A 107 8.48 -10.07 -3.66
C ASN A 107 7.14 -9.71 -3.03
N ILE A 108 6.17 -10.62 -3.17
CA ILE A 108 4.87 -10.56 -2.49
C ILE A 108 4.83 -11.70 -1.49
N PRO A 109 4.69 -11.42 -0.18
CA PRO A 109 4.59 -12.46 0.83
C PRO A 109 3.36 -13.36 0.63
N ASP A 110 3.48 -14.64 0.96
CA ASP A 110 2.35 -15.57 0.93
C ASP A 110 1.27 -15.17 1.94
N ARG A 111 0.03 -15.50 1.60
CA ARG A 111 -1.16 -15.19 2.40
C ARG A 111 -1.12 -15.83 3.78
N GLU A 112 -0.80 -17.13 3.86
CA GLU A 112 -0.82 -17.88 5.11
C GLU A 112 0.51 -17.74 5.86
N ASN A 113 1.62 -17.77 5.13
CA ASN A 113 2.95 -17.66 5.71
C ASN A 113 3.76 -16.52 5.08
N GLY A 114 3.76 -15.35 5.72
CA GLY A 114 4.52 -14.18 5.26
C GLY A 114 6.05 -14.36 5.21
N GLU A 115 6.63 -15.49 5.64
CA GLU A 115 8.03 -15.83 5.39
C GLU A 115 8.27 -16.36 3.97
N ILE A 116 7.25 -16.98 3.36
CA ILE A 116 7.28 -17.42 1.96
C ILE A 116 7.06 -16.19 1.08
N GLN A 117 7.89 -16.05 0.05
CA GLN A 117 7.87 -14.89 -0.84
C GLN A 117 7.70 -15.35 -2.28
N HIS A 118 6.77 -14.73 -2.99
CA HIS A 118 6.47 -15.01 -4.40
C HIS A 118 7.04 -13.91 -5.27
N LEU A 119 7.88 -14.30 -6.23
CA LEU A 119 8.60 -13.37 -7.09
C LEU A 119 7.72 -12.91 -8.25
N HIS A 120 7.64 -11.60 -8.43
CA HIS A 120 6.86 -10.97 -9.50
C HIS A 120 7.75 -10.05 -10.33
N LEU A 121 7.49 -9.98 -11.64
CA LEU A 121 8.13 -9.01 -12.53
C LEU A 121 7.22 -7.79 -12.71
N ILE A 122 7.77 -6.60 -12.47
CA ILE A 122 7.06 -5.33 -12.67
C ILE A 122 7.85 -4.40 -13.59
N SER A 123 7.11 -3.46 -14.18
CA SER A 123 7.67 -2.34 -14.94
C SER A 123 7.74 -1.10 -14.06
N TYR A 124 8.91 -0.45 -14.00
CA TYR A 124 9.14 0.78 -13.23
C TYR A 124 9.19 2.01 -14.18
N PRO A 125 8.74 3.21 -13.75
CA PRO A 125 8.17 3.56 -12.44
C PRO A 125 6.72 3.10 -12.30
N PRO A 126 6.25 2.81 -11.07
CA PRO A 126 4.85 2.53 -10.83
C PRO A 126 3.97 3.72 -11.28
N PRO A 127 2.73 3.49 -11.74
CA PRO A 127 1.78 4.56 -12.03
C PRO A 127 1.63 5.51 -10.84
N CYS A 128 1.73 6.82 -11.08
CA CYS A 128 1.61 7.82 -10.03
C CYS A 128 0.13 8.06 -9.69
N HIS A 129 -0.29 7.66 -8.49
CA HIS A 129 -1.63 7.94 -7.98
C HIS A 129 -1.65 9.20 -7.10
N VAL A 130 -2.73 9.96 -7.18
CA VAL A 130 -2.95 11.14 -6.32
C VAL A 130 -3.41 10.65 -4.94
N SER A 131 -2.66 10.97 -3.88
CA SER A 131 -3.06 10.62 -2.50
C SER A 131 -2.73 11.74 -1.51
N SER A 132 -3.09 11.59 -0.23
CA SER A 132 -2.63 12.47 0.86
C SER A 132 -1.15 12.23 1.18
N SER A 133 -0.52 13.17 1.90
CA SER A 133 0.89 13.08 2.34
C SER A 133 1.09 12.31 3.65
N PHE A 134 0.00 12.02 4.36
CA PHE A 134 -0.04 11.24 5.59
C PHE A 134 -1.29 10.40 5.51
N GLU A 135 -1.17 9.07 5.36
CA GLU A 135 -2.24 8.05 5.37
C GLU A 135 -1.67 6.72 4.83
N ARG A 136 -2.55 5.73 4.58
CA ARG A 136 -2.24 4.39 4.03
C ARG A 136 -1.32 4.40 2.80
N MET A 137 -1.23 5.52 2.07
CA MET A 137 -0.28 5.74 0.96
C MET A 137 -0.24 4.56 -0.01
N THR A 138 -1.41 4.29 -0.59
CA THR A 138 -1.63 3.19 -1.52
C THR A 138 -0.91 3.41 -2.85
N ARG A 139 -0.28 2.35 -3.35
CA ARG A 139 0.33 2.24 -4.67
C ARG A 139 -0.22 1.00 -5.34
N THR A 140 -0.47 1.07 -6.63
CA THR A 140 -0.90 -0.09 -7.41
C THR A 140 -0.02 -0.27 -8.62
N VAL A 141 0.29 -1.52 -8.95
CA VAL A 141 1.10 -1.88 -10.12
C VAL A 141 0.52 -3.12 -10.79
N GLN A 142 0.70 -3.22 -12.10
CA GLN A 142 0.46 -4.48 -12.81
C GLN A 142 1.75 -5.29 -12.81
N ALA A 143 1.66 -6.56 -12.44
CA ALA A 143 2.80 -7.45 -12.32
C ALA A 143 2.56 -8.75 -13.10
N PHE A 144 3.64 -9.46 -13.39
CA PHE A 144 3.59 -10.83 -13.86
C PHE A 144 4.12 -11.75 -12.77
N ASP A 145 3.31 -12.71 -12.35
CA ASP A 145 3.67 -13.70 -11.36
C ASP A 145 4.50 -14.81 -12.02
N LEU A 146 5.71 -15.04 -11.51
CA LEU A 146 6.64 -16.02 -12.09
C LEU A 146 6.25 -17.46 -11.78
N GLU A 147 5.45 -17.71 -10.75
CA GLU A 147 5.01 -19.04 -10.34
C GLU A 147 3.75 -19.45 -11.11
N THR A 148 2.69 -18.63 -11.03
CA THR A 148 1.42 -18.92 -11.71
C THR A 148 1.46 -18.65 -13.21
N LYS A 149 2.45 -17.88 -13.68
CA LYS A 149 2.57 -17.41 -15.08
C LYS A 149 1.38 -16.55 -15.52
N GLU A 150 0.76 -15.84 -14.59
CA GLU A 150 -0.38 -14.97 -14.83
C GLU A 150 -0.06 -13.50 -14.58
N PHE A 151 -0.83 -12.63 -15.22
CA PHE A 151 -0.77 -11.19 -14.93
C PHE A 151 -1.68 -10.89 -13.75
N VAL A 152 -1.13 -10.21 -12.75
CA VAL A 152 -1.82 -9.87 -11.50
C VAL A 152 -1.82 -8.37 -11.25
N PHE A 153 -2.82 -7.90 -10.51
CA PHE A 153 -2.88 -6.54 -10.01
C PHE A 153 -2.33 -6.50 -8.59
N VAL A 154 -1.29 -5.72 -8.35
CA VAL A 154 -0.64 -5.60 -7.04
C VAL A 154 -1.06 -4.32 -6.37
N LYS A 155 -1.38 -4.40 -5.09
CA LYS A 155 -1.71 -3.28 -4.21
C LYS A 155 -0.71 -3.27 -3.04
N ASP A 156 0.00 -2.15 -2.90
CA ASP A 156 0.90 -1.82 -1.81
C ASP A 156 0.28 -0.72 -0.97
N TYR A 157 0.23 -0.89 0.35
CA TYR A 157 -0.21 0.18 1.25
C TYR A 157 0.31 -0.04 2.67
N TRP A 158 0.33 1.03 3.45
CA TRP A 158 0.68 1.01 4.85
C TRP A 158 -0.57 0.75 5.69
N ARG A 159 -0.56 -0.31 6.50
CA ARG A 159 -1.64 -0.64 7.42
C ARG A 159 -1.27 -0.31 8.86
N ASP A 160 -2.28 0.06 9.65
CA ASP A 160 -2.12 0.37 11.08
C ASP A 160 -2.17 -0.93 11.89
N VAL A 161 -1.04 -1.30 12.49
CA VAL A 161 -0.91 -2.52 13.31
C VAL A 161 -1.56 -2.33 14.68
N THR A 162 -1.67 -1.09 15.16
CA THR A 162 -2.20 -0.80 16.50
C THR A 162 -3.72 -0.93 16.60
N ALA A 163 -4.40 -0.99 15.46
CA ALA A 163 -5.85 -0.96 15.38
C ALA A 163 -6.53 -2.34 15.52
N GLU A 164 -5.78 -3.42 15.77
CA GLU A 164 -6.28 -4.82 15.68
C GLU A 164 -7.05 -5.07 14.37
N ALA A 165 -6.77 -4.26 13.34
CA ALA A 165 -7.46 -4.38 12.08
C ALA A 165 -7.06 -5.71 11.44
N GLU A 166 -8.02 -6.38 10.80
CA GLU A 166 -7.76 -7.58 10.03
C GLU A 166 -6.93 -7.24 8.78
N LYS A 167 -6.15 -8.20 8.30
CA LYS A 167 -5.45 -8.05 7.02
C LYS A 167 -6.47 -8.20 5.91
N GLU A 168 -6.29 -7.47 4.82
CA GLU A 168 -7.21 -7.58 3.68
C GLU A 168 -7.24 -9.00 3.13
N GLY A 169 -6.11 -9.73 3.15
CA GLY A 169 -6.06 -11.15 2.79
C GLY A 169 -6.94 -12.05 3.67
N ASP A 170 -7.04 -11.77 4.97
CA ASP A 170 -7.91 -12.52 5.89
C ASP A 170 -9.39 -12.24 5.60
N ILE A 171 -9.72 -11.00 5.22
CA ILE A 171 -11.07 -10.63 4.78
C ILE A 171 -11.46 -11.38 3.51
N TYR A 172 -10.58 -11.45 2.50
CA TYR A 172 -10.82 -12.28 1.33
C TYR A 172 -11.05 -13.75 1.72
N THR A 173 -10.43 -14.26 2.79
CA THR A 173 -10.56 -15.68 3.18
C THR A 173 -11.97 -15.93 3.67
N LEU A 174 -12.48 -14.96 4.43
CA LEU A 174 -13.85 -14.99 4.94
C LEU A 174 -14.87 -14.85 3.82
N LEU A 175 -14.64 -13.97 2.83
CA LEU A 175 -15.51 -13.80 1.67
C LEU A 175 -15.55 -15.07 0.80
N GLU A 176 -14.39 -15.67 0.52
CA GLU A 176 -14.27 -16.91 -0.25
C GLU A 176 -14.95 -18.08 0.47
N LYS A 177 -14.75 -18.21 1.79
CA LYS A 177 -15.41 -19.24 2.61
C LYS A 177 -16.94 -19.18 2.55
N HIS A 178 -17.51 -17.98 2.45
CA HIS A 178 -18.96 -17.77 2.33
C HIS A 178 -19.44 -17.73 0.88
N ASN A 179 -18.57 -18.00 -0.10
CA ASN A 179 -18.88 -17.99 -1.54
C ASN A 179 -19.49 -16.66 -2.01
N VAL A 180 -18.96 -15.53 -1.52
CA VAL A 180 -19.42 -14.20 -1.96
C VAL A 180 -19.11 -14.03 -3.46
N PRO A 181 -20.10 -13.71 -4.31
CA PRO A 181 -19.91 -13.54 -5.74
C PRO A 181 -19.23 -12.20 -6.07
N ASN A 182 -18.78 -12.06 -7.32
CA ASN A 182 -18.31 -10.79 -7.90
C ASN A 182 -17.23 -10.06 -7.07
N ILE A 183 -16.40 -10.81 -6.34
CA ILE A 183 -15.15 -10.32 -5.74
C ILE A 183 -13.98 -10.64 -6.65
N ALA A 184 -12.92 -9.82 -6.61
CA ALA A 184 -11.70 -10.14 -7.34
C ALA A 184 -11.03 -11.40 -6.76
N PRO A 185 -10.56 -12.36 -7.58
CA PRO A 185 -9.83 -13.51 -7.08
C PRO A 185 -8.55 -13.08 -6.38
N PHE A 186 -8.36 -13.49 -5.12
CA PHE A 186 -7.18 -13.12 -4.34
C PHE A 186 -5.96 -13.93 -4.80
N GLY A 187 -4.80 -13.27 -4.81
CA GLY A 187 -3.49 -13.85 -5.10
C GLY A 187 -2.71 -14.16 -3.84
N HIS A 188 -1.52 -13.56 -3.74
CA HIS A 188 -0.69 -13.59 -2.54
C HIS A 188 -0.89 -12.31 -1.74
N GLY A 189 -0.55 -12.30 -0.46
CA GLY A 189 -0.42 -11.02 0.24
C GLY A 189 -0.30 -11.11 1.75
N ASN A 190 0.62 -10.32 2.30
CA ASN A 190 0.85 -10.23 3.74
C ASN A 190 1.62 -8.94 4.07
N ASP A 191 1.97 -8.80 5.35
CA ASP A 191 2.95 -7.81 5.80
C ASP A 191 4.31 -8.07 5.15
N VAL A 192 4.86 -7.04 4.51
CA VAL A 192 6.19 -7.09 3.89
C VAL A 192 7.24 -7.11 4.99
N GLN A 193 7.93 -8.24 5.11
CA GLN A 193 9.05 -8.39 6.04
C GLN A 193 10.30 -7.70 5.48
N CYS A 194 10.30 -6.37 5.46
CA CYS A 194 11.56 -5.64 5.41
C CYS A 194 12.34 -6.02 6.68
N LYS A 195 13.57 -6.53 6.56
CA LYS A 195 14.42 -6.95 7.69
C LYS A 195 14.90 -5.76 8.55
N VAL A 196 14.02 -4.82 8.90
CA VAL A 196 14.26 -3.82 9.93
C VAL A 196 13.48 -4.23 11.17
N ARG A 197 13.93 -5.32 11.81
CA ARG A 197 13.77 -5.36 13.27
C ARG A 197 14.68 -4.26 13.79
N PHE A 198 14.12 -3.07 14.00
CA PHE A 198 14.55 -2.34 15.17
C PHE A 198 14.33 -3.33 16.30
N LYS A 199 15.40 -3.86 16.89
CA LYS A 199 15.26 -4.43 18.23
C LYS A 199 14.47 -3.38 19.00
N ASP A 200 13.41 -3.81 19.67
CA ASP A 200 12.87 -3.05 20.79
C ASP A 200 14.02 -2.87 21.78
N SER A 201 14.90 -1.91 21.53
CA SER A 201 15.61 -1.25 22.59
C SER A 201 14.48 -0.57 23.36
N GLU A 202 14.16 -1.12 24.53
CA GLU A 202 13.26 -0.50 25.52
C GLU A 202 13.62 0.98 25.78
N ASP A 203 14.81 1.41 25.37
CA ASP A 203 15.20 2.80 25.22
C ASP A 203 14.73 3.41 23.88
N SER A 204 13.46 3.82 23.80
CA SER A 204 13.06 4.86 22.84
C SER A 204 13.85 6.14 23.13
N VAL A 205 14.95 6.36 22.41
CA VAL A 205 15.80 7.56 22.48
C VAL A 205 15.08 8.82 21.94
N LEU A 206 13.86 8.67 21.42
CA LEU A 206 13.00 9.76 21.01
C LEU A 206 12.44 10.52 22.21
N ARG A 207 13.22 11.47 22.74
CA ARG A 207 12.71 12.46 23.68
C ARG A 207 11.83 13.46 22.92
N PRO A 208 10.60 13.74 23.38
CA PRO A 208 9.80 14.80 22.79
C PRO A 208 10.58 16.12 22.87
N VAL A 209 10.88 16.71 21.71
CA VAL A 209 11.40 18.07 21.65
C VAL A 209 10.22 18.99 21.93
N TYR A 210 10.13 19.48 23.15
CA TYR A 210 9.23 20.59 23.48
C TYR A 210 9.66 21.78 22.63
N THR A 211 8.86 22.13 21.63
CA THR A 211 9.04 23.39 20.92
C THR A 211 8.99 24.52 21.94
N ARG A 212 9.92 25.48 21.81
CA ARG A 212 10.07 26.65 22.69
C ARG A 212 8.89 27.62 22.65
N HIS A 213 7.74 27.20 22.12
CA HIS A 213 6.51 27.94 22.24
C HIS A 213 6.11 27.91 23.72
N LYS A 214 6.23 29.07 24.39
CA LYS A 214 5.55 29.29 25.67
C LYS A 214 4.08 29.00 25.42
N VAL A 215 3.62 27.86 25.94
CA VAL A 215 2.22 27.44 25.94
C VAL A 215 1.41 28.61 26.48
N ARG A 216 0.62 29.25 25.61
CA ARG A 216 -0.30 30.29 26.05
C ARG A 216 -1.50 29.61 26.70
N PRO A 217 -2.11 30.21 27.74
CA PRO A 217 -3.36 29.71 28.28
C PRO A 217 -4.40 29.67 27.14
N GLY A 218 -4.81 28.47 26.71
CA GLY A 218 -5.70 28.24 25.57
C GLY A 218 -5.10 27.42 24.42
N ASP A 219 -3.79 27.20 24.39
CA ASP A 219 -3.17 26.29 23.43
C ASP A 219 -3.65 24.86 23.69
N LYS A 220 -4.40 24.31 22.73
CA LYS A 220 -4.82 22.89 22.75
C LYS A 220 -3.61 22.02 22.45
N ILE A 221 -2.75 21.78 23.43
CA ILE A 221 -1.79 20.68 23.36
C ILE A 221 -2.62 19.41 23.29
N GLN A 222 -2.74 18.81 22.10
CA GLN A 222 -3.29 17.48 22.00
C GLN A 222 -2.39 16.57 22.83
N LYS A 223 -2.95 15.96 23.90
CA LYS A 223 -2.32 14.85 24.60
C LYS A 223 -1.76 13.91 23.54
N HIS A 224 -0.46 13.62 23.62
CA HIS A 224 0.25 12.79 22.65
C HIS A 224 -0.57 11.52 22.37
N LYS A 225 -1.27 11.48 21.22
CA LYS A 225 -1.78 10.20 20.72
C LYS A 225 -0.53 9.36 20.48
N ARG A 226 -0.52 8.14 21.03
CA ARG A 226 0.52 7.15 20.72
C ARG A 226 0.66 7.11 19.20
N LEU A 227 1.88 7.27 18.69
CA LEU A 227 2.12 7.22 17.25
C LEU A 227 1.61 5.87 16.76
N LYS A 228 0.81 5.90 15.69
CA LYS A 228 0.34 4.68 15.03
C LYS A 228 1.56 3.95 14.47
N GLN A 229 1.62 2.65 14.69
CA GLN A 229 2.65 1.81 14.10
C GLN A 229 2.15 1.31 12.76
N TRP A 230 2.84 1.67 11.69
CA TRP A 230 2.49 1.29 10.34
C TRP A 230 3.41 0.18 9.84
N THR A 231 2.83 -0.80 9.17
CA THR A 231 3.56 -1.86 8.45
C THR A 231 3.16 -1.82 6.99
N LEU A 232 4.14 -1.97 6.09
CA LEU A 232 3.87 -2.10 4.66
C LEU A 232 3.20 -3.46 4.42
N TYR A 233 2.00 -3.42 3.85
CA TYR A 233 1.26 -4.58 3.41
C TYR A 233 1.23 -4.61 1.89
N ARG A 234 1.46 -5.78 1.31
CA ARG A 234 1.46 -5.99 -0.14
C ARG A 234 0.61 -7.19 -0.47
N MET A 235 -0.22 -7.05 -1.49
CA MET A 235 -1.06 -8.13 -1.99
C MET A 235 -1.23 -8.09 -3.50
N SER A 236 -1.63 -9.21 -4.08
CA SER A 236 -2.02 -9.34 -5.48
C SER A 236 -3.45 -9.85 -5.62
N LEU A 237 -4.10 -9.45 -6.71
CA LEU A 237 -5.36 -9.97 -7.20
C LEU A 237 -5.10 -10.59 -8.57
N LYS A 238 -5.62 -11.79 -8.81
CA LYS A 238 -5.41 -12.56 -10.06
C LYS A 238 -6.25 -12.03 -11.24
N VAL A 239 -6.52 -10.73 -11.24
CA VAL A 239 -7.33 -10.07 -12.25
C VAL A 239 -6.79 -8.68 -12.51
N ILE A 240 -6.74 -8.32 -13.78
CA ILE A 240 -6.53 -6.93 -14.22
C ILE A 240 -7.86 -6.46 -14.80
N GLY A 241 -8.55 -5.62 -14.04
CA GLY A 241 -9.81 -5.00 -14.45
C GLY A 241 -9.60 -3.59 -15.00
N GLU A 242 -10.58 -3.11 -15.75
CA GLU A 242 -10.65 -1.72 -16.19
C GLU A 242 -11.40 -0.87 -15.17
N SER A 243 -11.11 0.43 -15.14
CA SER A 243 -11.86 1.37 -14.29
C SER A 243 -13.32 1.42 -14.70
N LEU A 244 -14.24 1.56 -13.74
CA LEU A 244 -15.66 1.80 -14.02
C LEU A 244 -15.91 2.92 -15.02
N LYS A 245 -14.99 3.90 -15.14
CA LYS A 245 -15.07 5.03 -16.09
C LYS A 245 -14.94 4.63 -17.57
N THR A 246 -14.45 3.43 -17.89
CA THR A 246 -14.23 2.97 -19.27
C THR A 246 -15.41 2.19 -19.86
N PHE A 247 -16.56 2.21 -19.19
CA PHE A 247 -17.77 1.54 -19.66
C PHE A 247 -18.15 1.93 -21.10
N LYS A 248 -18.59 0.94 -21.87
CA LYS A 248 -18.92 1.08 -23.30
C LYS A 248 -20.40 1.37 -23.53
N SER A 249 -21.26 1.15 -22.52
CA SER A 249 -22.69 1.43 -22.60
C SER A 249 -23.32 1.59 -21.21
N THR A 250 -24.45 2.29 -21.14
CA THR A 250 -25.25 2.39 -19.91
C THR A 250 -25.68 1.01 -19.39
N LYS A 251 -25.97 0.07 -20.30
CA LYS A 251 -26.28 -1.32 -19.93
C LYS A 251 -25.12 -1.95 -19.16
N GLN A 252 -23.89 -1.84 -19.67
CA GLN A 252 -22.71 -2.36 -18.99
C GLN A 252 -22.50 -1.68 -17.63
N LEU A 253 -22.66 -0.36 -17.55
CA LEU A 253 -22.52 0.38 -16.31
C LEU A 253 -23.50 -0.13 -15.23
N VAL A 254 -24.77 -0.28 -15.59
CA VAL A 254 -25.80 -0.80 -14.66
C VAL A 254 -25.51 -2.24 -14.26
N THR A 255 -25.09 -3.09 -15.20
CA THR A 255 -24.70 -4.48 -14.92
C THR A 255 -23.53 -4.55 -13.94
N VAL A 256 -22.47 -3.79 -14.17
CA VAL A 256 -21.27 -3.78 -13.32
C VAL A 256 -21.58 -3.29 -11.91
N ILE A 257 -22.41 -2.24 -11.77
CA ILE A 257 -22.84 -1.75 -10.46
C ILE A 257 -23.71 -2.79 -9.75
N ALA A 258 -24.64 -3.44 -10.48
CA ALA A 258 -25.48 -4.48 -9.91
C ALA A 258 -24.64 -5.66 -9.38
N ASP A 259 -23.63 -6.11 -10.13
CA ASP A 259 -22.72 -7.18 -9.72
C ASP A 259 -21.95 -6.80 -8.44
N ALA A 260 -21.47 -5.55 -8.34
CA ALA A 260 -20.80 -5.05 -7.13
C ALA A 260 -21.75 -4.96 -5.93
N MET A 261 -23.02 -4.61 -6.14
CA MET A 261 -24.01 -4.57 -5.05
C MET A 261 -24.39 -5.99 -4.60
N GLU A 262 -24.41 -6.95 -5.52
CA GLU A 262 -24.59 -8.37 -5.20
C GLU A 262 -23.42 -8.90 -4.35
N ALA A 263 -22.17 -8.56 -4.69
CA ALA A 263 -21.01 -8.87 -3.86
C ALA A 263 -21.16 -8.30 -2.44
N HIS A 264 -21.55 -7.03 -2.33
CA HIS A 264 -21.75 -6.38 -1.05
C HIS A 264 -22.91 -7.00 -0.25
N ASP A 265 -24.03 -7.32 -0.88
CA ASP A 265 -25.20 -7.95 -0.24
C ASP A 265 -24.81 -9.29 0.38
N ALA A 266 -24.19 -10.17 -0.42
CA ALA A 266 -23.70 -11.45 0.07
C ALA A 266 -22.63 -11.31 1.14
N ALA A 267 -21.67 -10.38 0.99
CA ALA A 267 -20.69 -10.11 2.03
C ALA A 267 -21.34 -9.70 3.36
N PHE A 268 -22.36 -8.85 3.32
CA PHE A 268 -23.01 -8.35 4.53
C PHE A 268 -23.94 -9.37 5.20
N PHE A 269 -24.78 -10.04 4.42
CA PHE A 269 -25.76 -10.99 4.95
C PHE A 269 -25.16 -12.37 5.24
N ASP A 270 -24.30 -12.86 4.36
CA ASP A 270 -23.78 -14.23 4.44
C ASP A 270 -22.43 -14.29 5.17
N ALA A 271 -21.54 -13.29 4.98
CA ALA A 271 -20.22 -13.25 5.62
C ALA A 271 -20.12 -12.27 6.82
N HIS A 272 -21.17 -11.48 7.10
CA HIS A 272 -21.18 -10.44 8.13
C HIS A 272 -20.07 -9.38 7.97
N ILE A 273 -19.72 -9.05 6.74
CA ILE A 273 -18.72 -8.02 6.40
C ILE A 273 -19.41 -6.84 5.74
N LEU A 274 -19.25 -5.65 6.32
CA LEU A 274 -19.66 -4.38 5.72
C LEU A 274 -18.47 -3.72 5.02
N HIS A 275 -18.53 -3.49 3.71
CA HIS A 275 -17.41 -2.95 2.92
C HIS A 275 -16.96 -1.53 3.34
N ARG A 276 -17.93 -0.65 3.64
CA ARG A 276 -17.77 0.77 4.03
C ARG A 276 -17.14 1.74 3.02
N ASP A 277 -16.48 1.25 1.97
CA ASP A 277 -15.91 2.12 0.91
C ASP A 277 -16.35 1.73 -0.52
N ILE A 278 -17.66 1.79 -0.78
CA ILE A 278 -18.18 1.54 -2.13
C ILE A 278 -18.04 2.82 -2.95
N SER A 279 -17.11 2.81 -3.92
CA SER A 279 -16.82 3.96 -4.76
C SER A 279 -16.54 3.55 -6.20
N ILE A 280 -16.54 4.53 -7.12
CA ILE A 280 -16.16 4.32 -8.54
C ILE A 280 -14.73 3.75 -8.66
N GLY A 281 -13.85 4.06 -7.70
CA GLY A 281 -12.47 3.55 -7.69
C GLY A 281 -12.36 2.08 -7.30
N ASN A 282 -13.37 1.56 -6.60
CA ASN A 282 -13.34 0.23 -5.98
C ASN A 282 -14.22 -0.79 -6.72
N ILE A 283 -14.74 -0.39 -7.89
CA ILE A 283 -15.51 -1.26 -8.78
C ILE A 283 -14.74 -1.39 -10.10
N LEU A 284 -14.33 -2.61 -10.42
CA LEU A 284 -13.62 -2.95 -11.65
C LEU A 284 -14.56 -3.58 -12.67
N ILE A 285 -14.31 -3.28 -13.96
CA ILE A 285 -14.92 -3.98 -15.08
C ILE A 285 -14.00 -5.11 -15.52
N HIS A 286 -14.49 -6.34 -15.54
CA HIS A 286 -13.77 -7.49 -16.08
C HIS A 286 -14.71 -8.37 -16.90
N ASN A 287 -14.38 -8.63 -18.16
CA ASN A 287 -15.20 -9.42 -19.10
C ASN A 287 -16.68 -8.98 -19.17
N GLY A 288 -16.94 -7.67 -19.03
CA GLY A 288 -18.31 -7.11 -19.05
C GLY A 288 -19.09 -7.25 -17.74
N ARG A 289 -18.48 -7.80 -16.69
CA ARG A 289 -19.04 -7.97 -15.34
C ARG A 289 -18.33 -7.05 -14.34
N GLY A 290 -18.97 -6.81 -13.20
CA GLY A 290 -18.41 -6.01 -12.12
C GLY A 290 -17.69 -6.85 -11.08
N LEU A 291 -16.56 -6.33 -10.57
CA LEU A 291 -15.84 -6.89 -9.43
C LEU A 291 -15.68 -5.81 -8.36
N LEU A 292 -16.04 -6.13 -7.11
CA LEU A 292 -15.83 -5.27 -5.95
C LEU A 292 -14.47 -5.58 -5.30
N ILE A 293 -13.64 -4.54 -5.13
CA ILE A 293 -12.29 -4.60 -4.56
C ILE A 293 -12.14 -3.63 -3.38
N ASP A 294 -10.98 -3.61 -2.76
CA ASP A 294 -10.60 -2.68 -1.69
C ASP A 294 -11.33 -2.91 -0.36
N TRP A 295 -11.16 -4.12 0.18
CA TRP A 295 -11.85 -4.59 1.39
C TRP A 295 -11.10 -4.20 2.69
N ASP A 296 -10.02 -3.41 2.60
CA ASP A 296 -9.18 -3.01 3.73
C ASP A 296 -9.88 -2.08 4.75
N SER A 297 -11.00 -1.51 4.34
CA SER A 297 -11.82 -0.58 5.12
C SER A 297 -13.05 -1.25 5.68
N CYS A 298 -13.20 -2.57 5.53
CA CYS A 298 -14.41 -3.25 5.96
C CYS A 298 -14.57 -3.27 7.50
N LEU A 299 -15.76 -3.66 7.94
CA LEU A 299 -16.09 -3.91 9.34
C LEU A 299 -16.75 -5.29 9.45
N ILE A 300 -16.19 -6.15 10.30
CA ILE A 300 -16.83 -7.42 10.67
C ILE A 300 -17.92 -7.12 11.70
N VAL A 301 -19.16 -7.48 11.37
CA VAL A 301 -20.34 -7.17 12.17
C VAL A 301 -20.64 -8.35 13.10
N VAL A 302 -20.32 -8.19 14.39
CA VAL A 302 -20.49 -9.25 15.41
C VAL A 302 -21.96 -9.59 15.68
N ASN A 303 -22.87 -8.62 15.53
CA ASN A 303 -24.31 -8.82 15.64
C ASN A 303 -24.93 -8.63 14.25
N GLY A 304 -25.11 -9.73 13.52
CA GLY A 304 -25.60 -9.74 12.14
C GLY A 304 -26.91 -8.96 11.95
N PRO A 305 -27.22 -8.56 10.71
CA PRO A 305 -28.46 -7.83 10.43
C PRO A 305 -29.69 -8.59 10.94
N ARG A 306 -30.66 -7.88 11.54
CA ARG A 306 -31.98 -8.44 11.82
C ARG A 306 -32.53 -8.99 10.52
N SER A 307 -32.69 -10.31 10.43
CA SER A 307 -33.04 -11.02 9.21
C SER A 307 -34.39 -10.52 8.68
N ALA A 308 -34.38 -9.77 7.58
CA ALA A 308 -35.54 -9.64 6.73
C ALA A 308 -35.41 -10.70 5.62
N PRO A 309 -36.43 -11.54 5.36
CA PRO A 309 -36.34 -12.57 4.35
C PRO A 309 -36.08 -11.96 2.96
N ARG A 310 -35.08 -12.48 2.24
CA ARG A 310 -34.76 -12.13 0.85
C ARG A 310 -36.02 -12.31 -0.01
N ALA A 311 -36.54 -11.23 -0.57
CA ALA A 311 -37.58 -11.29 -1.59
C ALA A 311 -36.94 -11.76 -2.90
N VAL A 312 -37.16 -13.04 -3.26
CA VAL A 312 -36.74 -13.59 -4.55
C VAL A 312 -37.56 -12.91 -5.64
N SER A 313 -37.02 -11.87 -6.28
CA SER A 313 -37.64 -11.27 -7.46
C SER A 313 -37.33 -12.13 -8.69
N ILE A 314 -38.21 -13.10 -8.97
CA ILE A 314 -38.28 -13.73 -10.29
C ILE A 314 -38.90 -12.71 -11.25
N LEU A 315 -38.07 -11.90 -11.91
CA LEU A 315 -38.50 -11.15 -13.09
C LEU A 315 -38.33 -12.05 -14.31
N ASN A 316 -39.35 -12.87 -14.58
CA ASN A 316 -39.53 -13.48 -15.88
C ASN A 316 -39.98 -12.38 -16.86
N TYR A 317 -39.10 -11.99 -17.78
CA TYR A 317 -39.52 -11.26 -18.98
C TYR A 317 -39.90 -12.28 -20.05
N SER A 318 -41.20 -12.45 -20.25
CA SER A 318 -41.82 -12.99 -21.46
C SER A 318 -42.10 -11.87 -22.46
#